data_AF-A0A973EY79-F1
#
_entry.id   AF-A0A973EY79-F1
#
_cell.length_a   1.000
_cell.length_b   1.000
_cell.length_c   1.000
_cell.angle_alpha   90.00
_cell.angle_beta   90.00
_cell.angle_gamma   90.00
#
_symmetry.space_group_name_H-M   'P 1'
#
loop_
_entity.id
_entity.type
_entity.pdbx_description
1 polymer ?
#
loop_
_entity_poly.entity_id
_entity_poly.type
_entity_poly.pdbx_seq_one_letter_code
_entity_poly.pdbx_strand_id
1 'polypeptide(L)'
;WGLTVAQRMDLLRSGLEEIRRHGKPAGIGAHRIEAIKVCVEHGLKPDFWVKTCHSHNYWSAQPGAVWKDNMFDYDPEETIRFMGTLEEPWIAFKVLAAGAIKPEEGLKYAFENGADFVCLGMYDFQIVEDVNIALDTLSQIKDRQRPWMA
;
A
#
# COMPACT_ATOMS: atom_id res chain seq x y z
N TRP A 1 2.17 -0.64 27.72
CA TRP A 1 1.60 0.09 26.58
C TRP A 1 0.84 1.29 27.12
N GLY A 2 1.36 2.53 26.98
CA GLY A 2 0.84 3.69 27.71
C GLY A 2 1.00 5.06 27.02
N LEU A 3 1.24 5.08 25.71
CA LEU A 3 1.26 6.33 24.94
C LEU A 3 -0.14 6.64 24.41
N THR A 4 -0.56 7.90 24.53
CA THR A 4 -1.73 8.45 23.84
C THR A 4 -1.51 8.42 22.32
N VAL A 5 -2.58 8.62 21.53
CA VAL A 5 -2.47 8.72 20.06
C VAL A 5 -1.52 9.86 19.68
N ALA A 6 -1.69 11.04 20.28
CA ALA A 6 -0.82 12.20 20.03
C ALA A 6 0.66 11.88 20.30
N GLN A 7 0.98 11.24 21.43
CA GLN A 7 2.35 10.84 21.75
C GLN A 7 2.93 9.82 20.75
N ARG A 8 2.10 8.94 20.18
CA ARG A 8 2.54 8.01 19.14
C ARG A 8 2.80 8.74 17.82
N MET A 9 1.99 9.73 17.48
CA MET A 9 2.20 10.57 16.29
C MET A 9 3.49 11.38 16.41
N ASP A 10 3.79 11.92 17.59
CA ASP A 10 5.06 12.62 17.85
C ASP A 10 6.28 11.67 17.72
N LEU A 11 6.15 10.43 18.21
CA LEU A 11 7.18 9.41 18.05
C LEU A 11 7.40 9.05 16.57
N LEU A 12 6.32 8.88 15.80
CA LEU A 12 6.39 8.65 14.36
C LEU A 12 7.06 9.83 13.65
N ARG A 13 6.70 11.08 13.98
CA ARG A 13 7.34 12.29 13.44
C ARG A 13 8.85 12.29 13.69
N SER A 14 9.24 12.00 14.92
CA SER A 14 10.66 11.91 15.32
C SER A 14 11.39 10.83 14.53
N GLY A 15 10.75 9.68 14.29
CA GLY A 15 11.30 8.61 13.44
C GLY A 15 11.50 9.03 11.99
N LEU A 16 10.54 9.75 11.39
CA LEU A 16 10.69 10.28 10.03
C LEU A 16 11.87 11.26 9.94
N GLU A 17 11.96 12.19 10.89
CA GLU A 17 13.06 13.17 10.95
C GLU A 17 14.42 12.51 11.13
N GLU A 18 14.50 11.46 11.96
CA GLU A 18 15.73 10.72 12.22
C GLU A 18 16.27 10.01 10.96
N ILE A 19 15.38 9.37 10.21
CA ILE A 19 15.72 8.71 8.94
C ILE A 19 16.21 9.76 7.93
N ARG A 20 15.49 10.88 7.82
CA ARG A 20 15.84 12.00 6.91
C ARG A 20 17.18 12.64 7.26
N ARG A 21 17.49 12.79 8.56
CA ARG A 21 18.80 13.29 9.04
C ARG A 21 19.97 12.45 8.54
N HIS A 22 19.74 11.18 8.24
CA HIS A 22 20.72 10.26 7.65
C HIS A 22 20.69 10.22 6.11
N GLY A 23 20.01 11.17 5.47
CA GLY A 23 19.97 11.31 4.01
C GLY A 23 19.17 10.21 3.31
N LYS A 24 18.21 9.58 4.00
CA LYS A 24 17.33 8.53 3.46
C LYS A 24 15.87 9.02 3.42
N PRO A 25 15.07 8.61 2.42
CA PRO A 25 13.64 8.91 2.41
C PRO A 25 12.92 8.09 3.50
N ALA A 26 11.93 8.70 4.14
CA ALA A 26 11.20 8.15 5.27
C ALA A 26 9.71 8.00 4.94
N GLY A 27 9.21 6.77 4.99
CA GLY A 27 7.81 6.46 4.69
C GLY A 27 6.99 6.05 5.92
N ILE A 28 5.67 6.08 5.78
CA ILE A 28 4.73 5.49 6.75
C ILE A 28 3.99 4.34 6.08
N GLY A 29 3.98 3.18 6.75
CA GLY A 29 3.28 1.98 6.27
C GLY A 29 2.16 1.50 7.19
N ALA A 30 1.05 1.04 6.61
CA ALA A 30 -0.06 0.47 7.37
C ALA A 30 -0.87 -0.56 6.58
N HIS A 31 -1.51 -1.48 7.30
CA HIS A 31 -2.54 -2.36 6.74
C HIS A 31 -3.93 -1.70 6.73
N ARG A 32 -4.24 -0.94 7.78
CA ARG A 32 -5.51 -0.23 7.97
C ARG A 32 -5.37 1.20 7.48
N ILE A 33 -6.29 1.62 6.60
CA ILE A 33 -6.27 2.98 6.03
C ILE A 33 -6.50 4.05 7.10
N GLU A 34 -7.23 3.71 8.17
CA GLU A 34 -7.50 4.57 9.32
C GLU A 34 -6.22 5.02 10.04
N ALA A 35 -5.20 4.17 10.10
CA ALA A 35 -3.92 4.55 10.68
C ALA A 35 -3.24 5.67 9.87
N ILE A 36 -3.33 5.60 8.54
CA ILE A 36 -2.81 6.64 7.65
C ILE A 36 -3.63 7.92 7.79
N LYS A 37 -4.96 7.83 7.81
CA LYS A 37 -5.85 8.98 8.05
C LYS A 37 -5.49 9.73 9.32
N VAL A 38 -5.27 9.01 10.43
CA VAL A 38 -4.82 9.61 11.70
C VAL A 38 -3.46 10.29 11.56
N CYS A 39 -2.51 9.70 10.83
CA CYS A 39 -1.22 10.34 10.56
C CYS A 39 -1.41 11.67 9.79
N VAL A 40 -2.25 11.67 8.75
CA VAL A 40 -2.57 12.85 7.94
C VAL A 40 -3.27 13.93 8.79
N GLU A 41 -4.26 13.55 9.61
CA GLU A 41 -4.96 14.46 10.54
C GLU A 41 -4.01 15.14 11.54
N HIS A 42 -2.94 14.45 11.95
CA HIS A 42 -1.90 15.00 12.83
C HIS A 42 -0.76 15.70 12.08
N GLY A 43 -0.91 15.92 10.77
CA GLY A 43 0.02 16.66 9.93
C GLY A 43 1.33 15.92 9.64
N LEU A 44 1.39 14.60 9.77
CA LEU A 44 2.56 13.83 9.37
C LEU A 44 2.67 13.83 7.84
N LYS A 45 3.84 14.23 7.35
CA LYS A 45 4.19 14.26 5.91
C LYS A 45 5.40 13.35 5.67
N PRO A 46 5.19 12.08 5.29
CA PRO A 46 6.28 11.20 4.88
C PRO A 46 6.75 11.55 3.46
N ASP A 47 7.83 10.92 3.02
CA ASP A 47 8.31 11.02 1.63
C ASP A 47 7.56 10.06 0.69
N PHE A 48 6.92 9.03 1.26
CA PHE A 48 6.05 8.09 0.57
C PHE A 48 5.17 7.33 1.57
N TRP A 49 4.06 6.78 1.10
CA TRP A 49 3.17 5.92 1.86
C TRP A 49 3.32 4.45 1.45
N VAL A 50 3.09 3.52 2.37
CA VAL A 50 3.12 2.07 2.10
C VAL A 50 1.80 1.44 2.54
N LYS A 51 1.04 0.83 1.63
CA LYS A 51 -0.33 0.37 1.93
C LYS A 51 -0.66 -0.94 1.22
N THR A 52 -1.36 -1.84 1.90
CA THR A 52 -1.94 -3.00 1.22
C THR A 52 -2.95 -2.53 0.19
N CYS A 53 -2.91 -3.06 -1.02
CA CYS A 53 -3.80 -2.62 -2.10
C CYS A 53 -4.15 -3.80 -3.00
N HIS A 54 -5.29 -4.43 -2.74
CA HIS A 54 -5.85 -5.50 -3.56
C HIS A 54 -7.35 -5.64 -3.27
N SER A 55 -8.11 -6.22 -4.21
CA SER A 55 -9.52 -6.50 -4.03
C SER A 55 -9.76 -7.65 -3.03
N HIS A 56 -11.03 -7.91 -2.67
CA HIS A 56 -11.44 -9.11 -1.93
C HIS A 56 -11.80 -10.29 -2.84
N ASN A 57 -11.54 -10.19 -4.14
CA ASN A 57 -11.86 -11.24 -5.12
C ASN A 57 -10.81 -12.35 -5.12
N TYR A 58 -10.70 -13.11 -4.03
CA TYR A 58 -9.81 -14.26 -3.93
C TYR A 58 -10.40 -15.36 -3.06
N TRP A 59 -10.03 -16.61 -3.36
CA TRP A 59 -10.69 -17.81 -2.85
C TRP A 59 -10.76 -17.91 -1.31
N SER A 60 -9.79 -17.31 -0.63
CA SER A 60 -9.70 -17.34 0.83
C SER A 60 -10.29 -16.10 1.49
N ALA A 61 -10.69 -15.05 0.75
CA ALA A 61 -11.26 -13.84 1.34
C ALA A 61 -12.59 -14.16 2.04
N GLN A 62 -12.79 -13.63 3.24
CA GLN A 62 -14.06 -13.80 3.97
C GLN A 62 -14.53 -12.47 4.57
N PRO A 63 -15.02 -11.54 3.73
CA PRO A 63 -15.55 -10.26 4.18
C PRO A 63 -16.78 -10.51 5.04
N GLY A 64 -16.69 -10.25 6.35
CA GLY A 64 -17.76 -10.50 7.32
C GLY A 64 -17.47 -11.61 8.34
N ALA A 65 -16.37 -12.35 8.21
CA ALA A 65 -15.92 -13.21 9.30
C ALA A 65 -15.43 -12.36 10.50
N VAL A 66 -15.78 -12.77 11.72
CA VAL A 66 -15.45 -12.03 12.96
C VAL A 66 -13.94 -11.81 13.10
N TRP A 67 -13.13 -12.81 12.76
CA TRP A 67 -11.69 -12.66 12.58
C TRP A 67 -11.08 -13.87 11.89
N LYS A 68 -10.35 -13.64 10.80
CA LYS A 68 -9.49 -14.63 10.13
C LYS A 68 -8.25 -13.95 9.58
N ASP A 69 -7.11 -14.64 9.65
CA ASP A 69 -5.81 -14.14 9.16
C ASP A 69 -5.65 -14.36 7.64
N ASN A 70 -6.62 -13.87 6.88
CA ASN A 70 -6.70 -14.00 5.42
C ASN A 70 -7.24 -12.73 4.75
N MET A 71 -7.36 -11.64 5.52
CA MET A 71 -7.77 -10.31 5.06
C MET A 71 -6.62 -9.34 5.29
N PHE A 72 -5.96 -8.93 4.19
CA PHE A 72 -4.76 -8.08 4.28
C PHE A 72 -5.04 -6.61 3.93
N ASP A 73 -6.04 -6.36 3.09
CA ASP A 73 -6.66 -5.06 2.89
C ASP A 73 -8.08 -5.10 3.44
N TYR A 74 -8.39 -4.21 4.39
CA TYR A 74 -9.64 -4.28 5.15
C TYR A 74 -10.80 -3.59 4.46
N ASP A 75 -10.51 -2.50 3.74
CA ASP A 75 -11.49 -1.72 3.00
C ASP A 75 -10.80 -1.21 1.72
N PRO A 76 -10.80 -2.03 0.64
CA PRO A 76 -10.13 -1.69 -0.60
C PRO A 76 -10.72 -0.45 -1.26
N GLU A 77 -12.05 -0.29 -1.23
CA GLU A 77 -12.73 0.87 -1.82
C GLU A 77 -12.34 2.17 -1.13
N GLU A 78 -12.37 2.20 0.20
CA GLU A 78 -11.94 3.36 0.96
C GLU A 78 -10.43 3.60 0.83
N THR A 79 -9.64 2.53 0.77
CA THR A 79 -8.19 2.63 0.54
C THR A 79 -7.90 3.37 -0.76
N ILE A 80 -8.51 2.95 -1.87
CA ILE A 80 -8.33 3.60 -3.18
C ILE A 80 -8.80 5.05 -3.15
N ARG A 81 -9.98 5.29 -2.58
CA ARG A 81 -10.54 6.65 -2.47
C ARG A 81 -9.61 7.58 -1.70
N PHE A 82 -9.04 7.13 -0.59
CA PHE A 82 -8.13 7.93 0.23
C PHE A 82 -6.74 8.06 -0.39
N MET A 83 -6.24 7.03 -1.09
CA MET A 83 -5.00 7.13 -1.87
C MET A 83 -5.06 8.26 -2.89
N GLY A 84 -6.22 8.44 -3.54
CA GLY A 84 -6.48 9.52 -4.49
C GLY A 84 -6.44 10.94 -3.90
N THR A 85 -6.49 11.10 -2.58
CA THR A 85 -6.47 12.44 -1.94
C THR A 85 -5.08 12.91 -1.54
N LEU A 86 -4.05 12.05 -1.60
CA LEU A 86 -2.69 12.36 -1.16
C LEU A 86 -1.72 12.53 -2.34
N GLU A 87 -0.85 13.52 -2.21
CA GLU A 87 0.11 13.89 -3.24
C GLU A 87 1.42 13.10 -3.12
N GLU A 88 1.72 12.50 -1.97
CA GLU A 88 2.92 11.69 -1.82
C GLU A 88 2.80 10.35 -2.59
N PRO A 89 3.92 9.77 -3.05
CA PRO A 89 3.93 8.48 -3.72
C PRO A 89 3.39 7.34 -2.86
N TRP A 90 2.72 6.37 -3.48
CA TRP A 90 2.27 5.14 -2.84
C TRP A 90 3.10 3.94 -3.28
N ILE A 91 3.57 3.17 -2.30
CA ILE A 91 4.13 1.83 -2.48
C ILE A 91 3.06 0.81 -2.03
N ALA A 92 2.44 0.14 -2.98
CA ALA A 92 1.49 -0.92 -2.68
C ALA A 92 2.21 -2.21 -2.27
N PHE A 93 1.75 -2.90 -1.22
CA PHE A 93 2.29 -4.20 -0.81
C PHE A 93 1.19 -5.24 -0.60
N LYS A 94 1.56 -6.52 -0.52
CA LYS A 94 0.60 -7.65 -0.50
C LYS A 94 -0.43 -7.63 -1.64
N VAL A 95 -0.07 -7.09 -2.80
CA VAL A 95 -0.99 -6.98 -3.96
C VAL A 95 -1.51 -8.34 -4.44
N LEU A 96 -0.80 -9.43 -4.10
CA LEU A 96 -1.20 -10.80 -4.43
C LEU A 96 -1.99 -11.52 -3.32
N ALA A 97 -2.35 -10.83 -2.24
CA ALA A 97 -3.01 -11.43 -1.07
C ALA A 97 -2.33 -12.73 -0.59
N ALA A 98 -1.01 -12.68 -0.41
CA ALA A 98 -0.16 -13.84 -0.07
C ALA A 98 -0.26 -15.02 -1.07
N GLY A 99 -0.35 -14.70 -2.37
CA GLY A 99 -0.41 -15.68 -3.47
C GLY A 99 -1.82 -16.17 -3.79
N ALA A 100 -2.86 -15.63 -3.13
CA ALA A 100 -4.25 -15.96 -3.45
C ALA A 100 -4.77 -15.24 -4.70
N ILE A 101 -4.13 -14.15 -5.10
CA ILE A 101 -4.40 -13.40 -6.33
C ILE A 101 -3.22 -13.61 -7.29
N LYS A 102 -3.52 -13.81 -8.57
CA LYS A 102 -2.49 -13.97 -9.60
C LYS A 102 -1.76 -12.64 -9.89
N PRO A 103 -0.47 -12.68 -10.30
CA PRO A 103 0.31 -11.46 -10.59
C PRO A 103 -0.38 -10.49 -11.55
N GLU A 104 -0.98 -10.97 -12.64
CA GLU A 104 -1.64 -10.14 -13.65
C GLU A 104 -2.82 -9.35 -13.07
N GLU A 105 -3.59 -9.97 -12.18
CA GLU A 105 -4.75 -9.34 -11.54
C GLU A 105 -4.30 -8.35 -10.45
N GLY A 106 -3.38 -8.78 -9.58
CA GLY A 106 -2.93 -7.96 -8.45
C GLY A 106 -2.14 -6.72 -8.88
N LEU A 107 -1.22 -6.87 -9.85
CA LEU A 107 -0.44 -5.76 -10.38
C LEU A 107 -1.32 -4.76 -11.11
N LYS A 108 -2.23 -5.25 -11.97
CA LYS A 108 -3.20 -4.40 -12.66
C LYS A 108 -4.05 -3.61 -11.67
N TYR A 109 -4.62 -4.29 -10.67
CA TYR A 109 -5.44 -3.64 -9.65
C TYR A 109 -4.66 -2.54 -8.90
N ALA A 110 -3.44 -2.83 -8.45
CA ALA A 110 -2.65 -1.86 -7.69
C ALA A 110 -2.28 -0.64 -8.53
N PHE A 111 -1.81 -0.84 -9.77
CA PHE A 111 -1.40 0.26 -10.62
C PHE A 111 -2.57 1.06 -11.20
N GLU A 112 -3.68 0.46 -11.59
CA GLU A 112 -4.86 1.22 -12.06
C GLU A 112 -5.43 2.09 -10.92
N ASN A 113 -5.38 1.60 -9.68
CA ASN A 113 -5.93 2.31 -8.53
C ASN A 113 -4.93 3.25 -7.83
N GLY A 114 -3.79 3.53 -8.44
CA GLY A 114 -2.96 4.67 -8.05
C GLY A 114 -1.69 4.36 -7.28
N ALA A 115 -1.27 3.09 -7.16
CA ALA A 115 0.07 2.78 -6.62
C ALA A 115 1.16 3.28 -7.58
N ASP A 116 2.16 4.00 -7.08
CA ASP A 116 3.32 4.45 -7.89
C ASP A 116 4.38 3.35 -7.99
N PHE A 117 4.52 2.57 -6.91
CA PHE A 117 5.39 1.40 -6.85
C PHE A 117 4.63 0.20 -6.28
N VAL A 118 5.13 -1.00 -6.56
CA VAL A 118 4.66 -2.24 -5.93
C VAL A 118 5.84 -2.94 -5.24
N CYS A 119 5.69 -3.21 -3.94
CA CYS A 119 6.54 -4.11 -3.18
C CYS A 119 5.97 -5.53 -3.30
N LEU A 120 6.47 -6.27 -4.30
CA LEU A 120 6.00 -7.60 -4.66
C LEU A 120 6.86 -8.68 -3.99
N GLY A 121 6.22 -9.60 -3.26
CA GLY A 121 6.88 -10.78 -2.72
C GLY A 121 6.70 -11.98 -3.65
N MET A 122 7.81 -12.61 -4.04
CA MET A 122 7.86 -13.73 -4.99
C MET A 122 9.03 -14.66 -4.66
N TYR A 123 8.97 -15.91 -5.14
CA TYR A 123 10.13 -16.80 -5.14
C TYR A 123 11.11 -16.45 -6.27
N ASP A 124 12.35 -16.92 -6.17
CA ASP A 124 13.40 -16.69 -7.16
C ASP A 124 13.02 -17.17 -8.57
N PHE A 125 12.38 -18.33 -8.68
CA PHE A 125 11.90 -18.88 -9.94
C PHE A 125 10.73 -18.10 -10.57
N GLN A 126 10.07 -17.22 -9.81
CA GLN A 126 8.98 -16.38 -10.31
C GLN A 126 9.47 -15.03 -10.85
N ILE A 127 10.70 -14.62 -10.53
CA ILE A 127 11.21 -13.27 -10.83
C ILE A 127 11.05 -12.88 -12.29
N VAL A 128 11.45 -13.76 -13.22
CA VAL A 128 11.40 -13.45 -14.65
C VAL A 128 9.96 -13.24 -15.12
N GLU A 129 9.05 -14.14 -14.71
CA GLU A 129 7.65 -14.09 -15.10
C GLU A 129 6.94 -12.86 -14.49
N ASP A 130 7.08 -12.65 -13.18
CA ASP A 130 6.44 -11.54 -12.47
C ASP A 130 6.94 -10.17 -12.96
N VAL A 131 8.22 -10.04 -13.32
CA VAL A 131 8.77 -8.81 -13.90
C VAL A 131 8.19 -8.56 -15.30
N ASN A 132 8.09 -9.59 -16.14
CA ASN A 132 7.48 -9.43 -17.46
C ASN A 132 6.00 -9.04 -17.35
N ILE A 133 5.26 -9.66 -16.43
CA ILE A 133 3.86 -9.31 -16.15
C ILE A 133 3.74 -7.86 -15.68
N ALA A 134 4.65 -7.39 -14.82
CA ALA A 134 4.65 -5.99 -14.36
C ALA A 134 4.90 -5.01 -15.52
N LEU A 135 5.86 -5.30 -16.41
CA LEU A 135 6.14 -4.49 -17.59
C LEU A 135 4.96 -4.44 -18.56
N ASP A 136 4.37 -5.61 -18.84
CA ASP A 136 3.20 -5.72 -19.70
C ASP A 136 2.02 -4.94 -19.12
N THR A 137 1.77 -5.08 -17.81
CA THR A 137 0.74 -4.32 -17.09
C THR A 137 0.97 -2.83 -17.24
N LEU A 138 2.18 -2.33 -16.96
CA LEU A 138 2.52 -0.90 -17.05
C LEU A 138 2.31 -0.35 -18.46
N SER A 139 2.63 -1.13 -19.50
CA SER A 139 2.43 -0.74 -20.90
C SER A 139 0.95 -0.62 -21.31
N GLN A 140 0.05 -1.27 -20.56
CA GLN A 140 -1.38 -1.38 -20.88
C GLN A 140 -2.28 -0.49 -20.03
N ILE A 141 -1.76 0.14 -18.97
CA ILE A 141 -2.55 1.02 -18.11
C ILE A 141 -3.07 2.21 -18.91
N LYS A 142 -4.39 2.36 -18.94
CA LYS A 142 -5.09 3.50 -19.55
C LYS A 142 -5.99 4.23 -18.55
N ASP A 143 -6.61 3.49 -17.64
CA ASP A 143 -7.66 3.99 -16.75
C ASP A 143 -7.16 4.22 -15.31
N ARG A 144 -5.94 4.75 -15.18
CA ARG A 144 -5.36 5.03 -13.86
C ARG A 144 -6.14 6.14 -13.15
N GLN A 145 -6.52 5.90 -11.90
CA GLN A 145 -7.40 6.80 -11.12
C GLN A 145 -6.72 8.06 -10.57
N ARG A 146 -5.39 8.09 -10.48
CA ARG A 146 -4.60 9.27 -10.07
C ARG A 146 -3.31 9.38 -10.89
N PRO A 147 -2.72 10.59 -11.05
CA PRO A 147 -1.43 10.74 -11.70
C PRO A 147 -0.31 9.90 -11.06
N TRP A 148 0.78 9.70 -11.78
CA TRP A 148 2.02 9.22 -11.17
C TRP A 148 2.62 10.35 -10.33
N MET A 149 2.96 10.05 -9.08
CA MET A 149 3.49 11.04 -8.12
C MET A 149 4.97 10.84 -7.78
N ALA A 150 5.59 9.79 -8.32
CA ALA A 150 6.99 9.43 -8.11
C ALA A 150 7.93 9.98 -9.20
#